data_AF-A0A3M1RBL0-F1
#
_entry.id   AF-A0A3M1RBL0-F1
#
_cell.length_a   1.000
_cell.length_b   1.000
_cell.length_c   1.000
_cell.angle_alpha   90.00
_cell.angle_beta   90.00
_cell.angle_gamma   90.00
#
_symmetry.space_group_name_H-M   'P 1'
#
loop_
_entity.id
_entity.type
_entity.pdbx_description
1 polymer ?
#
loop_
_entity_poly.entity_id
_entity_poly.type
_entity_poly.pdbx_seq_one_letter_code
_entity_poly.pdbx_strand_id
1 'polypeptide(L)'
;METVRILEEHEFPPEIQRHFEGTKTWFNVDFIPKMSRVLSFQPEMSHTHGRCSRRAMADGVLKRCQKEMIAVTVSAINSCAY
;
A
#
# COMPACT_ATOMS: atom_id res chain seq x y z
N MET A 1 -5.29 -0.58 16.48
CA MET A 1 -4.54 -1.53 17.33
C MET A 1 -4.27 -2.78 16.52
N GLU A 2 -3.01 -3.08 16.30
CA GLU A 2 -2.54 -4.25 15.58
C GLU A 2 -2.74 -5.49 16.45
N THR A 3 -3.43 -6.50 15.92
CA THR A 3 -3.61 -7.81 16.58
C THR A 3 -2.53 -8.81 16.20
N VAL A 4 -1.70 -8.47 15.21
CA VAL A 4 -0.61 -9.29 14.70
C VAL A 4 0.67 -8.47 14.61
N ARG A 5 1.83 -9.13 14.77
CA ARG A 5 3.12 -8.46 14.59
C ARG A 5 3.29 -8.06 13.13
N ILE A 6 3.60 -6.78 12.92
CA ILE A 6 3.96 -6.24 11.62
C ILE A 6 5.46 -5.99 11.64
N LEU A 7 6.17 -6.54 10.66
CA LEU A 7 7.62 -6.37 10.55
C LEU A 7 7.96 -4.92 10.16
N GLU A 8 9.10 -4.44 10.62
CA GLU A 8 9.73 -3.20 10.18
C GLU A 8 10.49 -3.40 8.86
N GLU A 9 10.75 -2.30 8.14
CA GLU A 9 11.35 -2.35 6.79
C GLU A 9 12.67 -3.14 6.74
N HIS A 10 13.55 -2.93 7.72
CA HIS A 10 14.86 -3.58 7.79
C HIS A 10 14.80 -5.09 8.09
N GLU A 11 13.65 -5.59 8.57
CA GLU A 11 13.46 -7.00 8.89
C GLU A 11 13.11 -7.84 7.65
N PHE A 12 12.75 -7.20 6.53
CA PHE A 12 12.45 -7.91 5.28
C PHE A 12 13.73 -8.24 4.49
N PRO A 13 13.71 -9.28 3.64
CA PRO A 13 14.83 -9.57 2.74
C PRO A 13 15.17 -8.38 1.81
N PRO A 14 16.44 -8.20 1.38
CA PRO A 14 16.86 -7.09 0.52
C PRO A 14 16.13 -6.98 -0.82
N GLU A 15 15.53 -8.07 -1.31
CA GLU A 15 14.67 -8.06 -2.49
C GLU A 15 13.37 -7.28 -2.25
N ILE A 16 12.69 -7.55 -1.13
CA ILE A 16 11.45 -6.87 -0.74
C ILE A 16 11.71 -5.40 -0.39
N GLN A 17 12.83 -5.10 0.28
CA GLN A 17 13.23 -3.72 0.57
C GLN A 17 13.39 -2.89 -0.72
N ARG A 18 13.88 -3.47 -1.82
CA ARG A 18 13.95 -2.77 -3.11
C ARG A 18 12.57 -2.40 -3.68
N HIS A 19 11.52 -3.16 -3.36
CA HIS A 19 10.15 -2.84 -3.80
C HIS A 19 9.49 -1.74 -2.97
N PHE A 20 9.92 -1.58 -1.73
CA PHE A 20 9.48 -0.51 -0.84
C PHE A 20 9.88 0.87 -1.34
N GLU A 21 11.06 1.02 -1.92
CA GLU A 21 11.48 2.28 -2.56
C GLU A 21 10.51 2.71 -3.68
N GLY A 22 10.12 1.79 -4.56
CA GLY A 22 9.13 2.09 -5.59
C GLY A 22 7.74 2.46 -5.04
N THR A 23 7.41 1.96 -3.85
CA THR A 23 6.17 2.31 -3.14
C THR A 23 6.25 3.72 -2.57
N LYS A 24 7.36 4.08 -1.89
CA LYS A 24 7.63 5.43 -1.39
C LYS A 24 7.53 6.46 -2.51
N THR A 25 8.21 6.21 -3.63
CA THR A 25 8.19 7.11 -4.79
C THR A 25 6.79 7.28 -5.38
N TRP A 26 6.01 6.20 -5.53
CA TRP A 26 4.67 6.27 -6.13
C TRP A 26 3.65 7.02 -5.27
N PHE A 27 3.71 6.84 -3.96
CA PHE A 27 2.84 7.52 -3.00
C PHE A 27 3.38 8.88 -2.57
N ASN A 28 4.62 9.21 -2.92
CA ASN A 28 5.32 10.41 -2.50
C ASN A 28 5.37 10.56 -0.97
N VAL A 29 5.84 9.50 -0.30
CA VAL A 29 5.98 9.41 1.17
C VAL A 29 7.37 8.90 1.53
N ASP A 30 7.84 9.21 2.73
CA ASP A 30 9.14 8.78 3.27
C ASP A 30 9.07 7.50 4.13
N PHE A 31 7.86 6.96 4.34
CA PHE A 31 7.61 5.73 5.09
C PHE A 31 6.93 4.66 4.22
N ILE A 32 6.98 3.39 4.67
CA ILE A 32 6.25 2.30 4.02
C ILE A 32 4.85 2.16 4.63
N PRO A 33 3.77 2.29 3.83
CA PRO A 33 2.42 2.06 4.32
C PRO A 33 2.30 0.70 5.01
N LYS A 34 1.62 0.67 6.16
CA LYS A 34 1.50 -0.53 6.99
C LYS A 34 0.93 -1.75 6.22
N MET A 35 -0.02 -1.57 5.29
CA MET A 35 -0.56 -2.62 4.42
C MET A 35 0.50 -3.21 3.50
N SER A 36 1.41 -2.38 2.98
CA SER A 36 2.53 -2.85 2.17
C SER A 36 3.45 -3.75 2.99
N ARG A 37 3.68 -3.44 4.27
CA ARG A 37 4.46 -4.32 5.18
C ARG A 37 3.71 -5.61 5.48
N VAL A 38 2.42 -5.53 5.80
CA VAL A 38 1.57 -6.70 6.08
C VAL A 38 1.56 -7.67 4.90
N LEU A 39 1.28 -7.17 3.68
CA LEU A 39 1.21 -8.02 2.50
C LEU A 39 2.58 -8.56 2.08
N SER A 40 3.66 -7.86 2.42
CA SER A 40 5.03 -8.32 2.14
C SER A 40 5.52 -9.42 3.07
N PHE A 41 4.73 -9.82 4.07
CA PHE A 41 5.00 -11.03 4.85
C PHE A 41 5.01 -12.28 3.96
N GLN A 42 4.27 -12.26 2.85
CA GLN A 42 4.47 -13.18 1.73
C GLN A 42 5.10 -12.48 0.52
N PRO A 43 6.33 -12.87 0.10
CA PRO A 43 7.03 -12.22 -1.00
C PRO A 43 6.21 -12.10 -2.28
N GLU A 44 5.49 -13.16 -2.68
CA GLU A 44 4.66 -13.17 -3.90
C GLU A 44 3.54 -12.12 -3.87
N MET A 45 3.03 -11.79 -2.68
CA MET A 45 1.99 -10.80 -2.47
C MET A 45 2.53 -9.37 -2.55
N SER A 46 3.79 -9.12 -2.18
CA SER A 46 4.38 -7.78 -2.18
C SER A 46 4.33 -7.13 -3.57
N HIS A 47 4.83 -7.85 -4.58
CA HIS A 47 4.83 -7.36 -5.96
C HIS A 47 3.42 -7.21 -6.52
N THR A 48 2.57 -8.19 -6.24
CA THR A 48 1.19 -8.23 -6.74
C THR A 48 0.39 -7.07 -6.18
N HIS A 49 0.50 -6.81 -4.87
CA HIS A 49 -0.13 -5.67 -4.22
C HIS A 49 0.33 -4.35 -4.84
N GLY A 50 1.65 -4.13 -4.95
CA GLY A 50 2.19 -2.90 -5.52
C GLY A 50 1.73 -2.64 -6.95
N ARG A 51 1.60 -3.68 -7.79
CA ARG A 51 1.08 -3.58 -9.16
C ARG A 51 -0.42 -3.28 -9.17
N CYS A 52 -1.21 -4.00 -8.37
CA CYS A 52 -2.65 -3.81 -8.29
C CYS A 52 -3.02 -2.43 -7.79
N SER A 53 -2.39 -1.95 -6.71
CA SER A 53 -2.60 -0.61 -6.16
C SER A 53 -2.26 0.48 -7.18
N ARG A 54 -1.13 0.35 -7.88
CA ARG A 54 -0.76 1.29 -8.96
C ARG A 54 -1.76 1.27 -10.11
N ARG A 55 -2.17 0.10 -10.58
CA ARG A 55 -3.17 -0.03 -11.65
C ARG A 55 -4.53 0.56 -11.24
N ALA A 56 -4.96 0.32 -10.00
CA ALA A 56 -6.22 0.84 -9.48
C ALA A 56 -6.20 2.37 -9.40
N MET A 57 -5.08 2.97 -8.96
CA MET A 57 -4.97 4.40 -8.67
C MET A 57 -4.37 5.26 -9.79
N ALA A 58 -3.82 4.64 -10.85
CA ALA A 58 -3.36 5.36 -12.04
C ALA A 58 -4.51 6.12 -12.71
N ASP A 59 -4.22 7.25 -13.35
CA ASP A 59 -5.22 8.03 -14.07
C ASP A 59 -5.84 7.22 -15.23
N GLY A 60 -7.11 7.47 -15.49
CA GLY A 60 -7.86 6.92 -16.61
C GLY A 60 -9.12 7.75 -16.85
N VAL A 61 -10.27 7.10 -17.06
CA VAL A 61 -11.58 7.79 -17.11
C VAL A 61 -11.83 8.62 -15.84
N LEU A 62 -11.36 8.10 -14.69
CA LEU A 62 -11.31 8.84 -13.43
C LEU A 62 -9.85 9.22 -13.13
N LYS A 63 -9.65 10.47 -12.74
CA LYS A 63 -8.38 10.96 -12.18
C LYS A 63 -8.15 10.38 -10.80
N ARG A 64 -6.89 10.32 -10.36
CA ARG A 64 -6.49 9.81 -9.04
C ARG A 64 -7.27 10.48 -7.91
N CYS A 65 -7.44 11.81 -7.93
CA CYS A 65 -8.19 12.53 -6.90
C CYS A 65 -9.65 12.05 -6.77
N GLN A 66 -10.31 11.71 -7.88
CA GLN A 66 -11.68 11.18 -7.86
C GLN A 66 -11.72 9.77 -7.27
N LYS A 67 -10.70 8.95 -7.53
CA LYS A 67 -10.57 7.61 -6.93
C LYS A 67 -10.28 7.68 -5.44
N GLU A 68 -9.47 8.63 -5.00
CA GLU A 68 -9.24 8.90 -3.57
C GLU A 68 -10.53 9.36 -2.88
N MET A 69 -11.36 10.21 -3.52
CA MET A 69 -12.68 10.56 -2.98
C MET A 69 -13.55 9.32 -2.77
N ILE A 70 -13.60 8.41 -3.74
CA ILE A 70 -14.32 7.14 -3.62
C ILE A 70 -13.75 6.32 -2.46
N ALA A 71 -12.42 6.18 -2.37
CA ALA A 71 -11.76 5.43 -1.32
C ALA A 71 -12.10 5.98 0.09
N VAL A 72 -12.08 7.30 0.25
CA VAL A 72 -12.45 7.96 1.52
C VAL A 72 -13.91 7.71 1.87
N THR A 73 -14.84 7.85 0.92
CA THR A 73 -16.27 7.58 1.18
C THR A 73 -16.51 6.11 1.55
N VAL A 74 -15.89 5.17 0.83
CA VAL A 74 -15.99 3.73 1.16
C VAL A 74 -15.43 3.44 2.55
N SER A 75 -14.29 4.02 2.91
CA SER A 75 -13.68 3.86 4.24
C SER A 75 -14.58 4.42 5.35
N ALA A 76 -15.17 5.61 5.14
CA ALA A 76 -16.09 6.22 6.10
C ALA A 76 -17.34 5.37 6.33
N ILE A 77 -17.98 4.88 5.25
CA ILE A 77 -19.17 4.01 5.35
C ILE A 77 -18.85 2.71 6.08
N ASN A 78 -17.68 2.13 5.82
CA ASN A 78 -17.25 0.88 6.46
C ASN A 78 -16.60 1.08 7.85
N SER A 79 -16.56 2.31 8.37
CA SER A 79 -15.87 2.62 9.64
C SER A 79 -14.42 2.10 9.67
N CYS A 80 -13.72 2.17 8.54
CA CYS A 80 -12.35 1.70 8.39
C CYS A 80 -11.38 2.71 9.03
N ALA A 81 -10.97 2.46 10.27
CA ALA A 81 -10.08 3.32 11.06
C ALA A 81 -8.58 3.05 10.85
N TYR A 82 -8.23 2.48 9.69
CA TYR A 82 -6.90 1.97 9.36
C TYR A 82 -5.75 2.95 9.67
#